data_AF-A0A968IWZ2-F1
#
_entry.id   AF-A0A968IWZ2-F1
#
_cell.length_a   1.000
_cell.length_b   1.000
_cell.length_c   1.000
_cell.angle_alpha   90.00
_cell.angle_beta   90.00
_cell.angle_gamma   90.00
#
_symmetry.space_group_name_H-M   'P 1'
#
loop_
_entity.id
_entity.type
_entity.pdbx_description
1 polymer ?
#
loop_
_entity_poly.entity_id
_entity_poly.type
_entity_poly.pdbx_seq_one_letter_code
_entity_poly.pdbx_strand_id
1 'polypeptide(L)' 'MTADEDLRDAQQIALECYLLETMTVSAEQLAVARKVQTRQQGPLLAILLQLSFIDIDTFARLLDWSVSPQRS' A
#
# COMPACT_ATOMS: atom_id res chain seq x y z
N MET A 1 -13.45 17.72 1.91
CA MET A 1 -12.50 17.72 0.80
C MET A 1 -11.56 18.88 0.96
N THR A 2 -10.59 18.68 1.85
CA THR A 2 -9.41 19.54 1.98
C THR A 2 -8.30 18.96 1.10
N ALA A 3 -7.38 19.80 0.61
CA ALA A 3 -6.29 19.39 -0.29
C ALA A 3 -5.42 18.23 0.27
N ASP A 4 -5.44 18.02 1.58
CA ASP A 4 -4.76 16.95 2.30
C ASP A 4 -5.41 15.57 2.10
N GLU A 5 -6.72 15.51 1.88
CA GLU A 5 -7.44 14.27 1.51
C GLU A 5 -7.05 13.83 0.09
N ASP A 6 -7.01 14.77 -0.86
CA ASP A 6 -6.66 14.49 -2.25
C ASP A 6 -5.20 13.98 -2.41
N LEU A 7 -4.28 14.51 -1.60
CA LEU A 7 -2.88 14.06 -1.55
C LEU A 7 -2.74 12.64 -1.03
N ARG A 8 -3.49 12.28 0.03
CA ARG A 8 -3.49 10.92 0.60
C ARG A 8 -4.07 9.91 -0.37
N ASP A 9 -5.14 10.27 -1.07
CA ASP A 9 -5.74 9.41 -2.09
C ASP A 9 -4.78 9.18 -3.27
N ALA A 10 -4.11 10.24 -3.75
CA ALA A 10 -3.11 10.13 -4.80
C ALA A 10 -1.91 9.25 -4.38
N GLN A 11 -1.44 9.39 -3.13
CA GLN A 11 -0.35 8.58 -2.60
C GLN A 11 -0.75 7.10 -2.46
N GLN A 12 -1.99 6.84 -2.03
CA GLN A 12 -2.49 5.48 -1.96
C GLN A 12 -2.63 4.85 -3.36
N ILE A 13 -3.13 5.59 -4.36
CA ILE A 13 -3.18 5.12 -5.76
C ILE A 13 -1.76 4.79 -6.28
N ALA A 14 -0.79 5.68 -6.03
CA ALA A 14 0.59 5.45 -6.45
C ALA A 14 1.19 4.18 -5.82
N LEU A 15 0.92 3.94 -4.54
CA LEU A 15 1.36 2.73 -3.84
C LEU A 15 0.74 1.48 -4.47
N GLU A 16 -0.56 1.51 -4.76
CA GLU A 16 -1.27 0.38 -5.35
C GLU A 16 -0.75 0.04 -6.76
N CYS A 17 -0.49 1.06 -7.58
CA CYS A 17 0.15 0.89 -8.89
C CYS A 17 1.55 0.26 -8.73
N TYR A 18 2.39 0.81 -7.86
CA TYR A 18 3.74 0.30 -7.64
C TYR A 18 3.75 -1.17 -7.20
N LEU A 19 2.86 -1.53 -6.27
CA LEU A 19 2.72 -2.89 -5.76
C LEU A 19 2.38 -3.91 -6.86
N LEU A 20 1.54 -3.51 -7.83
CA LEU A 20 1.16 -4.35 -8.97
C LEU A 20 2.25 -4.38 -10.05
N GLU A 21 2.83 -3.23 -10.40
CA GLU A 21 3.87 -3.11 -11.43
C GLU A 21 5.13 -3.90 -11.06
N THR A 22 5.49 -3.91 -9.77
CA THR A 22 6.63 -4.67 -9.25
C THR A 22 6.31 -6.14 -8.93
N MET A 23 5.06 -6.58 -9.12
CA MET A 23 4.58 -7.91 -8.73
C MET A 23 4.84 -8.21 -7.24
N THR A 24 4.90 -7.18 -6.40
CA THR A 24 5.05 -7.34 -4.95
C THR A 24 3.83 -8.05 -4.36
N VAL A 25 2.65 -7.80 -4.92
CA VAL A 25 1.42 -8.55 -4.64
C VAL A 25 0.63 -8.74 -5.94
N SER A 26 -0.25 -9.74 -5.98
CA SER A 26 -1.20 -9.92 -7.08
C SER A 26 -2.40 -8.97 -6.97
N ALA A 27 -3.14 -8.81 -8.07
CA ALA A 27 -4.39 -8.05 -8.09
C ALA A 27 -5.43 -8.60 -7.10
N GLU A 28 -5.52 -9.93 -6.96
CA GLU A 28 -6.42 -10.59 -6.01
C GLU A 28 -6.01 -10.31 -4.57
N GLN A 29 -4.71 -10.41 -4.25
CA GLN A 29 -4.19 -10.08 -2.92
C GLN A 29 -4.47 -8.62 -2.56
N LEU A 30 -4.24 -7.70 -3.51
CA LEU A 30 -4.53 -6.28 -3.31
C LEU A 30 -6.04 -6.04 -3.08
N ALA A 31 -6.91 -6.68 -3.85
CA ALA A 31 -8.36 -6.56 -3.67
C ALA A 31 -8.82 -7.06 -2.29
N VAL A 32 -8.26 -8.18 -1.81
CA VAL A 32 -8.54 -8.70 -0.47
C VAL A 32 -8.05 -7.73 0.60
N ALA A 33 -6.82 -7.21 0.46
CA ALA A 33 -6.24 -6.26 1.41
C ALA A 33 -7.06 -4.98 1.50
N ARG A 34 -7.49 -4.40 0.37
CA ARG A 34 -8.40 -3.24 0.31
C ARG A 34 -9.70 -3.47 1.05
N LYS A 35 -10.32 -4.64 0.85
CA LYS A 35 -11.57 -5.00 1.55
C LYS A 35 -11.38 -5.08 3.06
N VAL A 36 -10.24 -5.58 3.51
CA VAL A 36 -9.89 -5.63 4.94
C VAL A 36 -9.57 -4.22 5.46
N GLN A 37 -8.84 -3.43 4.69
CA GLN A 37 -8.50 -2.04 5.00
C GLN A 37 -9.75 -1.20 5.27
N THR A 38 -10.77 -1.29 4.41
CA THR A 38 -12.05 -0.56 4.60
C THR A 38 -12.76 -0.95 5.90
N ARG A 39 -12.64 -2.21 6.33
CA ARG A 39 -13.28 -2.69 7.57
C ARG A 39 -12.53 -2.28 8.83
N GLN A 40 -11.20 -2.26 8.77
CA GLN A 40 -10.34 -1.99 9.93
C GLN A 40 -9.90 -0.52 10.03
N GLN A 41 -10.09 0.27 8.96
CA GLN A 41 -9.60 1.65 8.85
C GLN A 41 -8.08 1.77 9.08
N GLY A 42 -7.32 0.75 8.66
CA GLY A 42 -5.87 0.70 8.82
C GLY A 42 -5.08 1.16 7.57
N PRO A 43 -3.76 1.39 7.70
CA PRO A 43 -2.88 1.60 6.54
C PRO A 43 -2.74 0.33 5.70
N LEU A 44 -2.78 0.46 4.36
CA LEU A 44 -2.73 -0.69 3.45
C LEU A 44 -1.50 -1.59 3.68
N LEU A 45 -0.31 -1.00 3.88
CA LEU A 45 0.93 -1.75 4.11
C LEU A 45 0.86 -2.64 5.36
N ALA A 46 0.25 -2.15 6.44
CA ALA A 46 0.09 -2.94 7.67
C ALA A 46 -0.85 -4.12 7.45
N ILE A 47 -1.92 -3.93 6.67
CA ILE A 47 -2.85 -5.00 6.29
C ILE A 47 -2.16 -6.05 5.42
N LEU A 48 -1.34 -5.63 4.46
CA LEU A 48 -0.58 -6.55 3.60
C LEU A 48 0.38 -7.44 4.42
N LEU A 49 1.07 -6.86 5.40
CA LEU A 49 1.93 -7.61 6.32
C LEU A 49 1.12 -8.56 7.20
N GLN A 50 0.01 -8.10 7.79
CA GLN A 50 -0.86 -8.91 8.64
C GLN A 50 -1.42 -10.14 7.89
N LEU A 51 -1.78 -9.97 6.62
CA LEU A 51 -2.27 -11.06 5.76
C LEU A 51 -1.15 -11.96 5.22
N SER A 52 0.11 -11.68 5.56
CA SER A 52 1.30 -12.37 5.04
C SER A 52 1.38 -12.34 3.51
N PHE A 53 0.83 -11.29 2.87
CA PHE A 53 1.01 -11.07 1.43
C PHE A 53 2.36 -10.44 1.12
N ILE A 54 2.96 -9.79 2.10
CA ILE A 54 4.36 -9.34 2.08
C ILE A 54 5.03 -9.78 3.39
N ASP A 55 6.35 -9.93 3.35
CA ASP A 55 7.16 -10.16 4.55
C ASP A 55 7.61 -8.83 5.19
N ILE A 56 8.29 -8.95 6.34
CA ILE A 56 8.75 -7.80 7.12
C ILE A 56 9.82 -6.99 6.38
N ASP A 57 10.68 -7.63 5.59
CA ASP A 57 11.73 -6.97 4.83
C ASP A 57 11.14 -6.15 3.69
N THR A 58 10.14 -6.68 3.00
CA THR A 58 9.38 -6.00 1.95
C THR A 58 8.57 -4.85 2.53
N PHE A 59 7.95 -5.05 3.68
CA PHE A 59 7.26 -3.99 4.41
C PHE A 59 8.20 -2.81 4.74
N ALA A 60 9.40 -3.09 5.26
CA ALA A 60 10.38 -2.04 5.57
C ALA A 60 10.78 -1.24 4.31
N ARG A 61 11.07 -1.92 3.19
CA ARG A 61 11.40 -1.25 1.91
C ARG A 61 10.25 -0.38 1.40
N LEU A 62 9.01 -0.84 1.54
CA LEU A 62 7.82 -0.10 1.11
C LEU A 62 7.54 1.12 2.00
N LEU A 63 7.88 1.05 3.29
CA LEU A 63 7.83 2.22 4.17
C LEU A 63 8.80 3.30 3.69
N ASP A 64 10.04 2.94 3.39
CA ASP A 64 11.05 3.88 2.86
C ASP A 64 10.60 4.50 1.53
N TRP A 65 10.00 3.70 0.64
CA TRP A 65 9.41 4.18 -0.61
C TRP A 65 8.28 5.18 -0.38
N SER A 66 7.38 4.91 0.57
CA SER A 66 6.20 5.76 0.84
C SER A 66 6.57 7.16 1.34
N VAL A 67 7.75 7.33 1.94
CA VAL A 67 8.29 8.62 2.41
C VAL A 67 9.01 9.38 1.30
N SER A 68 9.45 8.70 0.23
CA SER A 68 10.20 9.30 -0.88
C SER A 68 10.02 8.51 -2.19
N PRO A 69 8.85 8.61 -2.86
CA PRO A 69 8.52 7.80 -4.04
C PRO A 69 9.36 8.10 -5.29
N GLN A 70 10.28 9.07 -5.24
CA GLN A 70 11.15 9.51 -6.35
C GLN A 70 12.52 8.82 -6.39
N ARG A 71 12.79 7.81 -5.55
CA ARG A 71 14.14 7.25 -5.35
C ARG A 71 14.30 5.75 -5.64
N SER A 72 13.42 5.15 -6.43
CA SER A 72 13.51 3.73 -6.83
C SER A 72 13.98 3.58 -8.26
#